data_AF-A0A8C0HSJ3-F1
#
_entry.id   AF-A0A8C0HSJ3-F1
#
_cell.length_a   1.000
_cell.length_b   1.000
_cell.length_c   1.000
_cell.angle_alpha   90.00
_cell.angle_beta   90.00
_cell.angle_gamma   90.00
#
_symmetry.space_group_name_H-M   'P 1'
#
loop_
_entity.id
_entity.type
_entity.pdbx_description
1 polymer ?
#
loop_
_entity_poly.entity_id
_entity_poly.type
_entity_poly.pdbx_seq_one_letter_code
_entity_poly.pdbx_strand_id
1 'polypeptide(L)'
;MKALSLLLLPVLGLLVCGKLLCPMDKAISEKIQEVTSSLSFAVTGCTCGSACGSWDVRAETTCHCQCAGMDWTGARCCRLRAS
;
A
#
# COMPACT_ATOMS: atom_id res chain seq x y z
N MET A 1 -44.24 -0.70 29.92
CA MET A 1 -43.44 0.26 29.13
C MET A 1 -41.90 0.14 29.33
N LYS A 2 -41.37 -1.03 29.71
CA LYS A 2 -39.91 -1.23 29.98
C LYS A 2 -39.22 -2.23 29.05
N ALA A 3 -39.99 -3.14 28.43
CA ALA A 3 -39.45 -4.12 27.47
C ALA A 3 -39.04 -3.49 26.12
N LEU A 4 -39.68 -2.38 25.72
CA LEU A 4 -39.39 -1.70 24.46
C LEU A 4 -37.99 -1.06 24.44
N SER A 5 -37.51 -0.60 25.61
CA SER A 5 -36.16 -0.03 25.74
C SER A 5 -35.06 -1.08 25.61
N LEU A 6 -35.29 -2.31 26.07
CA LEU A 6 -34.32 -3.42 26.03
C LEU A 6 -34.13 -3.97 24.61
N LEU A 7 -35.14 -3.85 23.75
CA LEU A 7 -35.08 -4.25 22.34
C LEU A 7 -34.43 -3.20 21.42
N LEU A 8 -34.24 -1.96 21.89
CA LEU A 8 -33.60 -0.88 21.12
C LEU A 8 -32.08 -0.80 21.33
N LEU A 9 -31.56 -1.34 22.43
CA LEU A 9 -30.12 -1.42 22.71
C LEU A 9 -29.32 -2.26 21.69
N PRO A 10 -29.80 -3.44 21.23
CA PRO A 10 -29.10 -4.22 20.20
C PRO A 10 -29.07 -3.49 18.86
N VAL A 11 -30.15 -2.79 18.50
CA VAL A 11 -30.27 -2.04 17.25
C VAL A 11 -29.31 -0.83 17.25
N LEU A 12 -29.12 -0.18 18.39
CA LEU A 12 -28.13 0.90 18.53
C LEU A 12 -26.69 0.38 18.47
N GLY A 13 -26.44 -0.86 18.93
CA GLY A 13 -25.16 -1.56 18.78
C GLY A 13 -24.83 -1.92 17.32
N LEU A 14 -25.84 -2.23 16.50
CA LEU A 14 -25.67 -2.42 15.05
C LEU A 14 -25.53 -1.09 14.28
N LEU A 15 -26.04 0.02 14.83
CA LEU A 15 -25.91 1.37 14.24
C LEU A 15 -24.58 2.06 14.56
N VAL A 16 -23.74 1.47 15.43
CA VAL A 16 -22.32 1.82 15.52
C VAL A 16 -21.66 1.28 14.26
N CYS A 17 -21.75 2.09 13.21
CA CYS A 17 -20.95 1.98 12.00
C CYS A 17 -19.53 1.56 12.38
N GLY A 18 -19.15 0.34 11.99
CA GLY A 18 -17.79 -0.17 11.99
C GLY A 18 -16.90 0.59 11.00
N LYS A 19 -16.86 1.92 11.10
CA LYS A 19 -15.81 2.72 10.50
C LYS A 19 -14.67 2.71 11.49
N LEU A 20 -13.63 1.94 11.17
CA LEU A 20 -12.30 1.89 11.78
C LEU A 20 -11.63 3.28 11.77
N LEU A 21 -12.22 4.27 12.45
CA LEU A 21 -11.67 5.62 12.62
C LEU A 21 -11.07 5.78 14.02
N CYS A 22 -10.68 4.69 14.67
CA CYS A 22 -9.93 4.76 15.92
C CYS A 22 -8.42 4.83 15.61
N PRO A 23 -7.64 5.63 16.37
CA PRO A 23 -6.19 5.78 16.18
C PRO A 23 -5.42 4.45 16.10
N MET A 24 -5.94 3.42 16.74
CA MET A 24 -5.35 2.08 16.79
C MET A 24 -5.46 1.34 15.45
N ASP A 25 -6.55 1.51 14.70
CA ASP A 25 -6.74 0.87 13.39
C ASP A 25 -5.74 1.41 12.35
N LYS A 26 -5.44 2.71 12.43
CA LYS A 26 -4.40 3.36 11.63
C LYS A 26 -3.02 2.77 11.96
N ALA A 27 -2.70 2.61 13.24
CA ALA A 27 -1.43 2.04 13.67
C ALA A 27 -1.27 0.56 13.24
N ILE A 28 -2.34 -0.24 13.33
CA ILE A 28 -2.34 -1.62 12.86
C ILE A 28 -2.10 -1.69 11.35
N SER A 29 -2.80 -0.85 10.57
CA SER A 29 -2.65 -0.81 9.11
C SER A 29 -1.25 -0.38 8.68
N GLU A 30 -0.67 0.63 9.35
CA GLU A 30 0.73 1.05 9.14
C GLU A 30 1.72 -0.08 9.41
N LYS A 31 1.50 -0.84 10.50
CA LYS A 31 2.38 -1.96 10.86
C LYS A 31 2.26 -3.15 9.91
N ILE A 32 1.05 -3.44 9.44
CA ILE A 32 0.83 -4.45 8.39
C ILE A 32 1.54 -4.01 7.11
N GLN A 33 1.45 -2.74 6.72
CA GLN A 33 2.11 -2.22 5.53
C GLN A 33 3.64 -2.30 5.64
N GLU A 34 4.21 -1.98 6.81
CA GLU A 34 5.65 -2.16 7.10
C GLU A 34 6.07 -3.63 6.90
N VAL A 35 5.36 -4.58 7.51
CA VAL A 35 5.72 -6.00 7.43
C VAL A 35 5.53 -6.55 6.02
N THR A 36 4.42 -6.21 5.37
CA THR A 36 4.10 -6.70 4.01
C THR A 36 4.93 -6.05 2.92
N SER A 37 5.51 -4.87 3.14
CA SER A 37 6.48 -4.26 2.22
C SER A 37 7.70 -5.16 1.99
N SER A 38 8.10 -5.95 2.99
CA SER A 38 9.20 -6.92 2.84
C SER A 38 8.84 -8.13 1.98
N LEU A 39 7.54 -8.39 1.78
CA LEU A 39 7.02 -9.45 0.90
C LEU A 39 6.80 -8.97 -0.55
N SER A 40 6.74 -7.65 -0.77
CA SER A 40 6.56 -7.08 -2.10
C SER A 40 7.88 -6.99 -2.87
N PHE A 41 7.79 -6.81 -4.18
CA PHE A 41 8.97 -6.55 -5.01
C PHE A 41 9.34 -5.07 -4.93
N ALA A 42 10.59 -4.79 -4.58
CA ALA A 42 11.18 -3.46 -4.62
C ALA A 42 12.00 -3.28 -5.91
N VAL A 43 11.95 -2.07 -6.47
CA VAL A 43 12.84 -1.68 -7.57
C VAL A 43 14.24 -1.43 -7.00
N THR A 44 15.21 -2.18 -7.51
CA THR A 44 16.63 -2.07 -7.12
C THR A 44 17.49 -1.36 -8.17
N GLY A 45 16.94 -1.14 -9.36
CA GLY A 45 17.57 -0.39 -10.43
C GLY A 45 16.69 -0.30 -11.66
N CYS A 46 16.99 0.67 -12.53
CA CYS A 46 16.30 0.87 -13.79
C CYS A 46 17.29 0.83 -14.95
N THR A 47 16.78 0.48 -16.12
CA THR A 47 17.49 0.63 -17.39
C THR A 47 16.54 1.28 -18.40
N CYS A 48 17.10 2.15 -19.23
CA CYS A 48 16.36 2.92 -20.21
C CYS A 48 16.94 2.62 -21.59
N GLY A 49 16.07 2.62 -22.60
CA GLY A 49 16.52 2.56 -23.98
C GLY A 49 17.26 3.83 -24.41
N SER A 50 17.69 3.84 -25.67
CA SER A 50 18.39 4.98 -26.28
C SER A 50 19.65 5.46 -25.50
N ALA A 51 20.32 4.54 -24.80
CA ALA A 51 21.47 4.83 -23.93
C ALA A 51 21.21 5.89 -22.84
N CYS A 52 19.96 6.11 -22.44
CA CYS A 52 19.63 7.05 -21.36
C CYS A 52 20.08 6.50 -20.00
N GLY A 53 20.97 7.23 -19.32
CA GLY A 53 21.41 6.92 -17.97
C GLY A 53 20.63 7.63 -16.87
N SER A 54 19.73 8.56 -17.21
CA SER A 54 18.98 9.38 -16.25
C SER A 54 17.62 8.78 -15.95
N TRP A 55 17.44 8.27 -14.73
CA TRP A 55 16.21 7.67 -14.26
C TRP A 55 15.96 7.93 -12.78
N ASP A 56 14.69 7.85 -12.37
CA ASP A 56 14.23 7.88 -10.99
C ASP A 56 13.24 6.74 -10.71
N VAL A 57 13.04 6.43 -9.43
CA VAL A 57 12.00 5.50 -8.98
C VAL A 57 10.86 6.29 -8.37
N ARG A 58 9.64 6.05 -8.86
CA ARG A 58 8.41 6.67 -8.38
C ARG A 58 7.58 5.66 -7.61
N ALA A 59 6.98 6.11 -6.51
CA ALA A 59 6.18 5.29 -5.60
C ALA A 59 6.87 3.95 -5.27
N GLU A 60 8.21 3.98 -5.14
CA GLU A 60 9.10 2.85 -4.79
C GLU A 60 9.09 1.65 -5.75
N THR A 61 8.23 1.67 -6.77
CA THR A 61 7.87 0.48 -7.57
C THR A 61 7.91 0.72 -9.07
N THR A 62 8.01 1.97 -9.52
CA THR A 62 7.94 2.32 -10.94
C THR A 62 9.20 3.06 -11.39
N CYS A 63 9.89 2.52 -12.38
CA CYS A 63 11.00 3.21 -13.04
C CYS A 63 10.49 4.30 -13.98
N HIS A 64 11.09 5.49 -13.90
CA HIS A 64 10.83 6.59 -14.81
C HIS A 64 12.14 7.02 -15.48
N CYS A 65 12.21 6.85 -16.80
CA CYS A 65 13.32 7.34 -17.61
C CYS A 65 13.08 8.80 -17.97
N GLN A 66 14.04 9.68 -17.67
CA GLN A 66 13.85 11.13 -17.74
C GLN A 66 14.22 11.73 -19.10
N CYS A 67 14.98 11.00 -19.92
CA CYS A 67 15.35 11.49 -21.23
C CYS A 67 14.13 11.58 -22.17
N ALA A 68 14.17 12.46 -23.16
CA ALA A 68 13.11 12.57 -24.15
C ALA A 68 13.17 11.41 -25.16
N GLY A 69 12.02 11.00 -25.70
CA GLY A 69 11.94 10.00 -26.77
C GLY A 69 12.32 8.58 -26.35
N MET A 70 12.02 8.20 -25.10
CA MET A 70 12.28 6.84 -24.62
C MET A 70 11.46 5.81 -25.41
N ASP A 71 12.17 4.88 -26.01
CA ASP A 71 11.68 3.72 -26.74
C ASP A 71 11.18 2.64 -25.78
N TRP A 72 11.90 2.42 -24.67
CA TRP A 72 11.49 1.49 -23.61
C TRP A 72 12.10 1.82 -22.25
N THR A 73 11.54 1.20 -21.21
CA THR A 73 12.00 1.29 -19.82
C THR A 73 11.94 -0.10 -19.20
N GLY A 74 12.99 -0.49 -18.48
CA GLY A 74 13.07 -1.74 -17.74
C GLY A 74 13.37 -1.51 -16.26
N ALA A 75 12.81 -2.36 -15.40
CA ALA A 75 13.00 -2.31 -13.96
C ALA A 75 13.59 -3.63 -13.45
N ARG A 76 14.55 -3.54 -12.53
CA ARG A 76 15.05 -4.69 -11.78
C ARG A 76 14.31 -4.81 -10.45
N CYS A 77 13.47 -5.85 -10.35
CA CYS A 77 12.65 -6.10 -9.18
C CYS A 77 13.24 -7.22 -8.32
N CYS A 78 13.41 -6.98 -7.02
CA CYS A 78 13.91 -7.95 -6.05
C CYS A 78 12.95 -8.05 -4.86
N ARG A 79 12.89 -9.21 -4.21
CA ARG A 79 12.17 -9.41 -2.95
C ARG A 79 12.94 -10.36 -2.05
N LEU A 80 12.73 -10.26 -0.74
CA LEU A 80 13.23 -11.27 0.19
C LEU A 80 12.46 -12.58 -0.02
N ARG A 81 13.17 -13.71 -0.01
CA ARG A 81 12.57 -15.04 -0.11
C ARG A 81 12.94 -15.81 1.15
N ALA A 82 11.93 -16.20 1.93
CA ALA A 82 12.14 -17.11 3.05
C ALA A 82 12.70 -18.42 2.51
N SER A 83 13.79 -18.88 3.13
CA SER A 83 14.49 -20.12 2.78
C SER A 83 14.06 -21.25 3.70
#